data_AF-A0A815W7D5-F1
#
_entry.id   AF-A0A815W7D5-F1
#
_cell.length_a   1.000
_cell.length_b   1.000
_cell.length_c   1.000
_cell.angle_alpha   90.00
_cell.angle_beta   90.00
_cell.angle_gamma   90.00
#
_symmetry.space_group_name_H-M   'P 1'
#
loop_
_entity.id
_entity.type
_entity.pdbx_description
1 polymer ?
#
loop_
_entity_poly.entity_id
_entity_poly.type
_entity_poly.pdbx_seq_one_letter_code
_entity_poly.pdbx_strand_id
1 'polypeptide(L)'
;MPTGVEVKKVNYNNPSSLVEALKDQEVLVITMAATAPKEQQTKLIEAAAAANVPWVLPNEFGGDPTEKQVCIRLVFQRQPERYAGFCYARDRHQFERLESELRAGQGAL
;
A
#
# COMPACT_ATOMS: atom_id res chain seq x y z
N MET A 1 -19.78 -15.24 5.21
CA MET A 1 -18.80 -14.84 6.23
C MET A 1 -18.71 -15.95 7.25
N PRO A 2 -17.52 -16.27 7.78
CA PRO A 2 -17.40 -17.24 8.86
C PRO A 2 -18.15 -16.76 10.11
N THR A 3 -18.64 -17.71 10.91
CA THR A 3 -19.33 -17.45 12.17
C THR A 3 -18.41 -16.67 13.12
N GLY A 4 -18.94 -15.60 13.74
CA GLY A 4 -18.19 -14.76 14.67
C GLY A 4 -17.51 -13.52 14.05
N VAL A 5 -17.60 -13.33 12.74
CA VAL A 5 -17.11 -12.10 12.08
C VAL A 5 -18.21 -11.04 12.04
N GLU A 6 -17.98 -9.90 12.69
CA GLU A 6 -18.80 -8.70 12.54
C GLU A 6 -18.37 -7.91 11.30
N VAL A 7 -19.32 -7.58 10.41
CA VAL A 7 -19.05 -6.79 9.22
C VAL A 7 -19.58 -5.37 9.40
N LYS A 8 -18.67 -4.40 9.50
CA LYS A 8 -19.02 -2.97 9.51
C LYS A 8 -18.87 -2.41 8.09
N LYS A 9 -19.97 -1.91 7.52
CA LYS A 9 -19.95 -1.21 6.22
C LYS A 9 -19.61 0.27 6.45
N VAL A 10 -18.62 0.78 5.72
CA VAL A 10 -18.13 2.15 5.87
C VAL A 10 -18.12 2.89 4.54
N ASN A 11 -18.06 4.22 4.61
CA ASN A 11 -17.90 5.09 3.45
C ASN A 11 -16.56 5.84 3.56
N TYR A 12 -15.62 5.58 2.65
CA TYR A 12 -14.30 6.23 2.63
C TYR A 12 -14.35 7.75 2.36
N ASN A 13 -15.50 8.30 1.98
CA ASN A 13 -15.73 9.74 1.85
C ASN A 13 -16.37 10.37 3.10
N ASN A 14 -16.74 9.55 4.09
CA ASN A 14 -17.26 10.00 5.38
C ASN A 14 -16.33 9.54 6.51
N PRO A 15 -15.42 10.41 6.99
CA PRO A 15 -14.46 10.08 8.05
C PRO A 15 -15.12 9.53 9.32
N SER A 16 -16.27 10.06 9.74
CA SER A 16 -16.98 9.59 10.93
C SER A 16 -17.37 8.12 10.82
N SER A 17 -17.73 7.64 9.62
CA SER A 17 -18.05 6.22 9.42
C SER A 17 -16.85 5.30 9.62
N LEU A 18 -15.63 5.77 9.34
CA LEU A 18 -14.40 5.03 9.58
C LEU A 18 -14.05 5.03 11.06
N VAL A 19 -14.15 6.18 11.74
CA VAL A 19 -13.87 6.30 13.17
C VAL A 19 -14.80 5.40 13.99
N GLU A 20 -16.12 5.47 13.75
CA GLU A 20 -17.09 4.62 14.44
C GLU A 20 -16.84 3.13 14.21
N ALA A 21 -16.33 2.75 13.03
CA ALA A 21 -16.02 1.35 12.74
C ALA A 21 -14.75 0.85 13.45
N LEU A 22 -13.84 1.76 13.80
CA LEU A 22 -12.56 1.44 14.44
C LEU A 22 -12.58 1.63 15.96
N LYS A 23 -13.66 2.17 16.54
CA LYS A 23 -13.82 2.27 17.99
C LYS A 23 -13.74 0.89 18.64
N ASP A 24 -13.12 0.87 19.81
CA ASP A 24 -12.92 -0.32 20.64
C ASP A 24 -12.12 -1.44 19.94
N GLN A 25 -11.35 -1.10 18.89
CA GLN A 25 -10.43 -2.02 18.24
C GLN A 25 -8.99 -1.81 18.74
N GLU A 26 -8.28 -2.90 18.97
CA GLU A 26 -6.88 -2.88 19.41
C GLU A 26 -5.89 -2.81 18.22
N VAL A 27 -6.29 -3.36 17.08
CA VAL A 27 -5.40 -3.57 15.93
C VAL A 27 -6.16 -3.26 14.64
N LEU A 28 -5.59 -2.39 13.80
CA LEU A 28 -6.03 -2.22 12.42
C LEU A 28 -5.04 -2.91 11.47
N VAL A 29 -5.54 -3.88 10.69
CA VAL A 29 -4.79 -4.50 9.59
C VAL A 29 -5.37 -4.01 8.26
N ILE A 30 -4.58 -3.28 7.48
CA ILE A 30 -5.05 -2.73 6.21
C ILE A 30 -4.69 -3.69 5.07
N THR A 31 -5.71 -4.28 4.45
CA THR A 31 -5.57 -5.08 3.23
C THR A 31 -6.40 -4.47 2.12
N MET A 32 -5.75 -3.79 1.17
CA MET A 32 -6.43 -3.17 0.04
C MET A 32 -5.76 -3.53 -1.27
N ALA A 33 -6.53 -3.45 -2.35
CA ALA A 33 -5.99 -3.66 -3.68
C ALA A 33 -4.89 -2.63 -3.96
N ALA A 34 -3.83 -3.04 -4.67
CA ALA A 34 -2.81 -2.11 -5.15
C ALA A 34 -3.43 -1.02 -6.06
N THR A 35 -4.60 -1.20 -6.66
CA THR A 35 -5.22 -0.12 -7.45
C THR A 35 -6.09 0.83 -6.63
N ALA A 36 -6.10 0.74 -5.30
CA ALA A 36 -6.85 1.66 -4.46
C ALA A 36 -6.30 3.10 -4.60
N PRO A 37 -7.17 4.13 -4.49
CA PRO A 37 -6.75 5.52 -4.39
C PRO A 37 -5.65 5.73 -3.35
N LYS A 38 -4.64 6.54 -3.69
CA LYS A 38 -3.43 6.73 -2.87
C LYS A 38 -3.74 7.31 -1.49
N GLU A 39 -4.79 8.11 -1.38
CA GLU A 39 -5.21 8.79 -0.17
C GLU A 39 -6.01 7.88 0.77
N GLN A 40 -6.44 6.71 0.31
CA GLN A 40 -7.37 5.86 1.06
C GLN A 40 -6.73 5.22 2.29
N GLN A 41 -5.45 4.84 2.20
CA GLN A 41 -4.70 4.36 3.36
C GLN A 41 -4.53 5.47 4.41
N THR A 42 -4.22 6.70 3.99
CA THR A 42 -4.09 7.85 4.90
C THR A 42 -5.37 8.09 5.69
N LYS A 43 -6.53 8.06 5.04
CA LYS A 43 -7.84 8.22 5.71
C LYS A 43 -8.11 7.16 6.78
N LEU A 44 -7.68 5.91 6.54
CA LEU A 44 -7.82 4.82 7.52
C LEU A 44 -6.91 5.02 8.72
N ILE A 45 -5.67 5.46 8.50
CA ILE A 45 -4.71 5.74 9.57
C ILE A 45 -5.19 6.92 10.43
N GLU A 46 -5.69 7.99 9.81
CA GLU A 46 -6.27 9.14 10.51
C GLU A 46 -7.49 8.73 11.35
N ALA A 47 -8.37 7.89 10.79
CA ALA A 47 -9.53 7.39 11.51
C ALA A 47 -9.13 6.47 12.69
N ALA A 48 -8.11 5.64 12.52
CA ALA A 48 -7.55 4.79 13.58
C ALA A 48 -6.97 5.63 14.72
N ALA A 49 -6.24 6.70 14.39
CA ALA A 49 -5.73 7.65 15.37
C ALA A 49 -6.87 8.33 16.14
N ALA A 50 -7.92 8.80 15.44
CA ALA A 50 -9.09 9.41 16.08
C ALA A 50 -9.91 8.44 16.96
N ALA A 51 -9.90 7.14 16.62
CA ALA A 51 -10.53 6.08 17.39
C ALA A 51 -9.65 5.53 18.53
N ASN A 52 -8.42 6.03 18.70
CA ASN A 52 -7.42 5.55 19.66
C ASN A 52 -7.02 4.08 19.48
N VAL A 53 -6.94 3.60 18.23
CA VAL A 53 -6.43 2.26 17.94
C VAL A 53 -4.92 2.22 18.22
N PRO A 54 -4.43 1.37 19.14
CA PRO A 54 -3.04 1.41 19.59
C PRO A 54 -2.04 0.88 18.55
N TRP A 55 -2.47 0.05 17.59
CA TRP A 55 -1.56 -0.53 16.61
C TRP A 55 -2.16 -0.60 15.20
N VAL A 56 -1.36 -0.24 14.20
CA VAL A 56 -1.75 -0.25 12.78
C VAL A 56 -0.70 -1.00 11.96
N LEU A 57 -1.13 -2.03 11.24
CA LEU A 57 -0.36 -2.64 10.14
C LEU A 57 -0.77 -1.99 8.82
N PRO A 58 0.10 -1.17 8.19
CA PRO A 58 -0.19 -0.56 6.90
C PRO A 58 -0.25 -1.60 5.77
N ASN A 59 -0.71 -1.18 4.59
CA ASN A 59 -0.87 -2.05 3.43
C ASN A 59 0.47 -2.29 2.71
N GLU A 60 1.34 -3.10 3.30
CA GLU A 60 2.75 -3.26 2.89
C GLU A 60 3.12 -4.71 2.54
N PHE A 61 2.19 -5.50 1.99
CA PHE A 61 2.40 -6.92 1.64
C PHE A 61 3.22 -7.12 0.35
N GLY A 62 4.27 -6.31 0.15
CA GLY A 62 5.13 -6.27 -1.03
C GLY A 62 6.62 -6.40 -0.68
N GLY A 63 7.47 -5.86 -1.55
CA GLY A 63 8.90 -5.70 -1.27
C GLY A 63 9.15 -4.47 -0.39
N ASP A 64 10.34 -4.40 0.23
CA ASP A 64 10.74 -3.24 1.02
C ASP A 64 10.67 -1.96 0.16
N PRO A 65 9.85 -0.95 0.55
CA PRO A 65 9.68 0.27 -0.23
C PRO A 65 10.92 1.17 -0.23
N THR A 66 11.85 0.96 0.71
CA THR A 66 13.13 1.68 0.79
C THR A 66 14.20 1.05 -0.11
N GLU A 67 14.10 -0.25 -0.38
CA GLU A 67 14.98 -0.98 -1.29
C GLU A 67 14.47 -0.95 -2.73
N LYS A 68 14.77 0.16 -3.42
CA LYS A 68 14.28 0.46 -4.78
C LYS A 68 14.54 -0.67 -5.78
N GLN A 69 15.70 -1.32 -5.71
CA GLN A 69 16.05 -2.39 -6.65
C GLN A 69 15.18 -3.63 -6.47
N VAL A 70 14.86 -3.98 -5.23
CA VAL A 70 13.99 -5.11 -4.89
C VAL A 70 12.55 -4.80 -5.26
N CYS A 71 12.06 -3.60 -4.95
CA CYS A 71 10.72 -3.17 -5.33
C CYS A 71 10.55 -3.21 -6.85
N ILE A 72 11.47 -2.59 -7.60
CA ILE A 72 11.40 -2.58 -9.06
C ILE A 72 11.42 -4.02 -9.57
N ARG A 73 12.37 -4.86 -9.15
CA ARG A 73 12.48 -6.24 -9.66
C ARG A 73 11.24 -7.10 -9.40
N LEU A 74 10.64 -7.03 -8.22
CA LEU A 74 9.47 -7.84 -7.86
C LEU A 74 8.19 -7.34 -8.53
N VAL A 75 8.03 -6.02 -8.63
CA VAL A 75 6.81 -5.39 -9.12
C VAL A 75 6.81 -5.29 -10.66
N PHE A 76 7.97 -5.07 -11.30
CA PHE A 76 8.09 -4.92 -12.75
C PHE A 76 8.08 -6.24 -13.53
N GLN A 77 8.52 -7.36 -12.95
CA GLN A 77 8.56 -8.64 -13.66
C GLN A 77 7.18 -9.11 -14.15
N ARG A 78 6.10 -8.63 -13.53
CA ARG A 78 4.75 -9.05 -13.88
C ARG A 78 4.03 -8.08 -14.82
N GLN A 79 4.06 -6.77 -14.60
CA GLN A 79 3.29 -5.78 -15.39
C GLN A 79 3.88 -4.34 -15.30
N PRO A 80 4.80 -3.94 -16.19
CA PRO A 80 5.50 -2.66 -16.10
C PRO A 80 4.59 -1.41 -16.19
N GLU A 81 3.59 -1.41 -17.07
CA GLU A 81 2.73 -0.24 -17.27
C GLU A 81 1.78 0.05 -16.09
N ARG A 82 1.42 -0.99 -15.32
CA ARG A 82 0.42 -0.89 -14.25
C ARG A 82 1.02 -0.42 -12.92
N TYR A 83 2.33 -0.62 -12.72
CA TYR A 83 2.96 -0.44 -11.41
C TYR A 83 4.14 0.54 -11.39
N ALA A 84 4.36 1.28 -12.47
CA ALA A 84 5.40 2.32 -12.52
C ALA A 84 5.26 3.43 -11.46
N GLY A 85 4.04 3.64 -10.93
CA GLY A 85 3.78 4.56 -9.83
C GLY A 85 3.77 3.95 -8.43
N PHE A 86 4.04 2.65 -8.29
CA PHE A 86 3.91 1.90 -7.03
C PHE A 86 5.22 1.80 -6.24
N CYS A 87 6.34 1.60 -6.93
CA CYS A 87 7.64 1.77 -6.31
C CYS A 87 7.96 3.26 -6.24
N TYR A 88 8.52 3.72 -5.12
CA TYR A 88 8.86 5.12 -4.81
C TYR A 88 9.93 5.76 -5.74
N ALA A 89 9.91 5.46 -7.04
CA ALA A 89 10.46 6.34 -8.06
C ALA A 89 9.55 7.56 -8.14
N ARG A 90 9.85 8.57 -7.31
CA ARG A 90 9.18 9.87 -7.27
C ARG A 90 9.27 10.63 -8.62
N ASP A 91 10.06 10.12 -9.57
CA ASP A 91 10.36 10.70 -10.86
C ASP A 91 10.50 9.59 -11.93
N ARG A 92 9.77 9.75 -13.05
CA ARG A 92 9.81 8.89 -14.22
C ARG A 92 11.23 8.78 -14.79
N HIS A 93 12.05 9.82 -14.67
CA HIS A 93 13.45 9.80 -15.10
C HIS A 93 14.36 8.96 -14.20
N GLN A 94 14.06 8.87 -12.90
CA GLN A 94 14.77 7.93 -12.02
C GLN A 94 14.37 6.49 -12.34
N PHE A 95 13.09 6.28 -12.68
CA PHE A 95 12.59 4.99 -13.10
C PHE A 95 13.23 4.50 -14.40
N GLU A 96 13.23 5.32 -15.46
CA GLU A 96 13.85 4.98 -16.76
C GLU A 96 15.36 4.70 -16.64
N ARG A 97 16.06 5.41 -15.73
CA ARG A 97 17.48 5.19 -15.42
C ARG A 97 17.72 3.88 -14.69
N LEU A 98 16.94 3.57 -13.65
CA LEU A 98 17.06 2.31 -12.93
C LEU A 98 16.71 1.11 -13.81
N GLU A 99 15.73 1.24 -14.71
CA GLU A 99 15.44 0.22 -15.72
C GLU A 99 16.62 0.00 -16.69
N SER A 100 17.25 1.08 -17.17
CA SER A 100 18.38 0.96 -18.10
C SER A 100 19.60 0.33 -17.42
N GLU A 101 19.88 0.70 -16.16
CA GLU A 101 20.93 0.10 -15.33
C GLU A 101 20.68 -1.39 -15.06
N LEU A 102 19.45 -1.78 -14.73
CA LEU A 102 19.09 -3.19 -14.49
C LEU A 102 19.18 -4.03 -15.78
N ARG A 103 18.72 -3.50 -16.92
CA ARG A 103 18.86 -4.17 -18.22
C ARG A 103 20.32 -4.33 -18.62
N ALA A 104 21.17 -3.34 -18.33
CA ALA A 104 22.61 -3.42 -18.58
C ALA A 104 23.30 -4.45 -17.67
N GLY A 105 22.88 -4.59 -16.41
CA GLY A 105 23.43 -5.56 -15.46
C GLY A 105 23.02 -7.02 -15.70
N GLN A 106 21.86 -7.26 -16.33
CA GLN A 106 21.38 -8.61 -16.66
C GLN A 106 22.05 -9.24 -17.90
N GLY A 107 22.89 -8.49 -18.64
CA GLY A 107 23.67 -8.99 -19.77
C GLY A 107 25.07 -9.52 -19.42
N ALA A 108 25.44 -9.53 -18.13
CA ALA A 108 26.75 -9.93 -17.64
C ALA A 108 26.67 -11.18 -16.74
N LEU A 109 26.19 -12.29 -17.30
CA LEU A 109 26.40 -13.66 -16.80
C LEU A 109 26.56 -14.61 -17.99
#